data_AF-A0AAV4H8H1-F1
#
_entry.id   AF-A0AAV4H8H1-F1
#
_cell.length_a   1.000
_cell.length_b   1.000
_cell.length_c   1.000
_cell.angle_alpha   90.00
_cell.angle_beta   90.00
_cell.angle_gamma   90.00
#
_symmetry.space_group_name_H-M   'P 1'
#
loop_
_entity.id
_entity.type
_entity.pdbx_description
1 polymer ?
#
loop_
_entity_poly.entity_id
_entity_poly.type
_entity_poly.pdbx_seq_one_letter_code
_entity_poly.pdbx_strand_id
1 'polypeptide(L)'
;MSAPQRLQVLSLYRKALRLSKTWVAASAKPDETHQERTYIQEEARKLFREHKHETSESRIKEYIREGETRLGLAQHYGTPYPRLMNMPPNVLPFKGSPKYKRDKRVMRQATPVYLQSTYNNDSSTTASVDKKS
;
A
#
# COMPACT_ATOMS: atom_id res chain seq x y z
N MET A 1 14.19 -11.23 12.80
CA MET A 1 13.85 -11.87 11.51
C MET A 1 14.54 -13.23 11.41
N SER A 2 13.78 -14.28 11.14
CA SER A 2 14.28 -15.65 10.93
C SER A 2 14.85 -15.83 9.52
N ALA A 3 15.79 -16.77 9.32
CA ALA A 3 16.38 -17.08 8.02
C ALA A 3 15.35 -17.38 6.90
N PRO A 4 14.33 -18.24 7.10
CA PRO A 4 13.25 -18.45 6.11
C PRO A 4 12.47 -17.17 5.77
N GLN A 5 12.19 -16.31 6.74
CA GLN A 5 11.47 -15.05 6.49
C GLN A 5 12.29 -14.11 5.62
N ARG A 6 13.61 -14.02 5.87
CA ARG A 6 14.52 -13.23 5.05
C ARG A 6 14.48 -13.66 3.57
N LEU A 7 14.45 -14.97 3.33
CA LEU A 7 14.36 -15.51 1.96
C LEU A 7 13.02 -15.15 1.30
N GLN A 8 11.91 -15.24 2.04
CA GLN A 8 10.59 -14.84 1.55
C GLN A 8 10.53 -13.35 1.18
N VAL A 9 11.01 -12.47 2.06
CA VAL A 9 11.09 -11.02 1.83
C VAL A 9 11.92 -10.72 0.58
N LEU A 10 13.11 -11.33 0.45
CA LEU A 10 13.97 -11.12 -0.73
C LEU A 10 13.36 -11.70 -2.01
N SER A 11 12.63 -12.81 -1.92
CA SER A 11 11.88 -13.37 -3.06
C SER A 11 10.80 -12.40 -3.53
N LEU A 12 10.00 -11.87 -2.60
CA LEU A 12 8.97 -10.88 -2.87
C LEU A 12 9.56 -9.60 -3.50
N TYR A 13 10.66 -9.09 -2.96
CA TYR A 13 11.35 -7.93 -3.52
C TYR A 13 11.79 -8.17 -4.97
N ARG A 14 12.40 -9.33 -5.25
CA ARG A 14 12.79 -9.70 -6.63
C ARG A 14 11.58 -9.84 -7.54
N LYS A 15 10.45 -10.38 -7.07
CA LYS A 15 9.21 -10.45 -7.84
C LYS A 15 8.71 -9.05 -8.21
N ALA A 16 8.70 -8.10 -7.28
CA ALA A 16 8.32 -6.71 -7.55
C ALA A 16 9.23 -6.04 -8.59
N LEU A 17 10.55 -6.21 -8.48
CA LEU A 17 11.50 -5.65 -9.45
C LEU A 17 11.39 -6.32 -10.83
N ARG A 18 11.08 -7.61 -10.90
CA ARG A 18 10.82 -8.30 -12.16
C ARG A 18 9.53 -7.80 -12.80
N LEU A 19 8.47 -7.64 -12.00
CA LEU A 19 7.21 -7.08 -12.46
C LEU A 19 7.41 -5.71 -13.08
N SER A 20 8.13 -4.81 -12.40
CA SER A 20 8.51 -3.50 -12.95
C SER A 20 9.19 -3.61 -14.32
N LYS A 21 10.09 -4.57 -14.56
CA LYS A 21 10.75 -4.71 -15.86
C LYS A 21 9.82 -5.19 -16.97
N THR A 22 8.90 -6.10 -16.65
CA THR A 22 7.97 -6.71 -17.62
C THR A 22 6.65 -5.93 -17.73
N TRP A 23 6.46 -4.88 -16.94
CA TRP A 23 5.21 -4.14 -16.88
C TRP A 23 4.93 -3.41 -18.20
N VAL A 24 3.67 -3.39 -18.61
CA VAL A 24 3.18 -2.64 -19.77
C VAL A 24 1.90 -1.95 -19.31
N ALA A 25 1.83 -0.63 -19.51
CA ALA A 25 0.64 0.14 -19.13
C ALA A 25 -0.57 -0.34 -19.94
N ALA A 26 -1.76 -0.30 -19.33
CA ALA A 26 -3.00 -0.66 -20.00
C ALA A 26 -3.29 0.19 -21.25
N SER A 27 -2.77 1.42 -21.28
CA SER A 27 -2.89 2.34 -22.42
C SER A 27 -1.93 2.03 -23.58
N ALA A 28 -0.99 1.10 -23.39
CA ALA A 28 0.12 0.79 -24.30
C ALA A 28 1.00 1.99 -24.70
N LYS A 29 0.87 3.14 -24.02
CA LYS A 29 1.73 4.30 -24.29
C LYS A 29 3.12 4.09 -23.68
N PRO A 30 4.20 4.36 -24.43
CA PRO A 30 5.56 4.21 -23.90
C PRO A 30 5.83 5.07 -22.66
N ASP A 31 5.35 6.31 -22.63
CA ASP A 31 5.56 7.24 -21.52
C ASP A 31 4.87 6.77 -20.24
N GLU A 32 3.60 6.39 -20.33
CA GLU A 32 2.83 5.86 -19.20
C GLU A 32 3.43 4.54 -18.70
N THR A 33 3.86 3.67 -19.63
CA THR A 33 4.59 2.45 -19.26
C THR A 33 5.86 2.79 -18.49
N HIS A 34 6.68 3.72 -18.96
CA HIS A 34 7.91 4.11 -18.27
C HIS A 34 7.64 4.69 -16.87
N GLN A 35 6.63 5.56 -16.74
CA GLN A 35 6.22 6.14 -15.47
C GLN A 35 5.77 5.06 -14.48
N GLU A 36 4.91 4.14 -14.92
CA GLU A 36 4.40 3.04 -14.10
C GLU A 36 5.52 2.07 -13.68
N ARG A 37 6.44 1.74 -14.59
CA ARG A 37 7.63 0.93 -14.27
C ARG A 37 8.49 1.56 -13.18
N THR A 38 8.73 2.86 -13.31
CA THR A 38 9.51 3.66 -12.37
C THR A 38 8.81 3.70 -11.02
N TYR A 39 7.50 3.95 -11.01
CA TYR A 39 6.68 3.95 -9.81
C TYR A 39 6.77 2.63 -9.03
N ILE A 40 6.56 1.48 -9.70
CA ILE A 40 6.65 0.15 -9.06
C ILE A 40 8.03 -0.03 -8.42
N GLN A 41 9.09 0.36 -9.13
CA GLN A 41 10.47 0.20 -8.67
C GLN A 41 10.79 1.08 -7.46
N GLU A 42 10.40 2.35 -7.50
CA GLU A 42 10.64 3.31 -6.44
C GLU A 42 9.84 2.99 -5.18
N GLU A 43 8.55 2.67 -5.34
CA GLU A 43 7.68 2.34 -4.22
C GLU A 43 8.14 1.03 -3.53
N ALA A 44 8.52 0.02 -4.31
CA ALA A 44 9.11 -1.20 -3.76
C ALA A 44 10.42 -0.90 -3.00
N ARG A 45 11.31 -0.07 -3.55
CA ARG A 45 12.55 0.32 -2.86
C ARG A 45 12.26 1.08 -1.57
N LYS A 46 11.31 2.01 -1.60
CA LYS A 46 10.91 2.84 -0.46
C LYS A 46 10.38 1.97 0.68
N LEU A 47 9.33 1.17 0.43
CA LEU A 47 8.67 0.36 1.46
C LEU A 47 9.61 -0.70 2.07
N PHE A 48 10.42 -1.38 1.25
CA PHE A 48 11.37 -2.37 1.77
C PHE A 48 12.50 -1.74 2.59
N ARG A 49 12.92 -0.51 2.26
CA ARG A 49 13.92 0.23 3.06
C ARG A 49 13.32 0.78 4.35
N GLU A 50 12.08 1.24 4.31
CA GLU A 50 11.35 1.74 5.48
C GLU A 50 11.21 0.65 6.55
N HIS A 51 10.85 -0.57 6.15
CA HIS A 51 10.65 -1.70 7.07
C HIS A 51 11.90 -2.56 7.29
N LYS A 52 13.09 -2.12 6.88
CA LYS A 52 14.32 -2.94 6.94
C LYS A 52 14.73 -3.37 8.35
N HIS A 53 14.31 -2.61 9.35
CA HIS A 53 14.64 -2.81 10.76
C HIS A 53 13.51 -3.51 11.54
N GLU A 54 12.43 -3.92 10.86
CA GLU A 54 11.34 -4.64 11.51
C GLU A 54 11.84 -6.01 12.00
N THR A 55 11.63 -6.28 13.29
CA THR A 55 12.08 -7.51 13.94
C THR A 55 10.93 -8.43 14.31
N SER A 56 9.71 -7.89 14.40
CA SER A 56 8.52 -8.63 14.77
C SER A 56 8.09 -9.61 13.66
N GLU A 57 8.05 -10.89 14.00
CA GLU A 57 7.64 -11.95 13.06
C GLU A 57 6.21 -11.77 12.54
N SER A 58 5.28 -11.33 13.39
CA SER A 58 3.88 -11.10 12.98
C SER A 58 3.79 -9.97 11.95
N ARG A 59 4.50 -8.86 12.19
CA ARG A 59 4.57 -7.72 11.26
C ARG A 59 5.20 -8.10 9.93
N ILE A 60 6.30 -8.85 9.95
CA ILE A 60 6.95 -9.30 8.72
C ILE A 60 5.99 -10.16 7.87
N LYS A 61 5.22 -11.07 8.50
CA LYS A 61 4.21 -11.87 7.79
C LYS A 61 3.08 -11.01 7.21
N GLU A 62 2.62 -10.01 7.96
CA GLU A 62 1.63 -9.04 7.47
C GLU A 62 2.16 -8.29 6.24
N TYR A 63 3.39 -7.78 6.27
CA TYR A 63 4.00 -7.06 5.15
C TYR A 63 4.24 -7.94 3.93
N ILE A 64 4.63 -9.21 4.12
CA ILE A 64 4.75 -10.16 3.00
C ILE A 64 3.39 -10.37 2.35
N ARG A 65 2.35 -10.65 3.14
CA ARG A 65 0.98 -10.84 2.64
C ARG A 65 0.46 -9.59 1.94
N GLU A 66 0.74 -8.42 2.50
CA GLU A 66 0.41 -7.13 1.92
C GLU A 66 1.04 -6.97 0.53
N GLY A 67 2.36 -7.17 0.42
CA GLY A 67 3.08 -7.04 -0.84
C GLY A 67 2.65 -8.04 -1.91
N GLU A 68 2.39 -9.30 -1.52
CA GLU A 68 1.85 -10.31 -2.45
C GLU A 68 0.47 -9.92 -2.97
N THR A 69 -0.40 -9.43 -2.09
CA THR A 69 -1.73 -8.94 -2.46
C THR A 69 -1.64 -7.76 -3.42
N ARG A 70 -0.74 -6.79 -3.16
CA ARG A 70 -0.51 -5.63 -4.04
C ARG A 70 -0.07 -6.05 -5.43
N LEU A 71 0.90 -6.96 -5.52
CA LEU A 71 1.39 -7.47 -6.81
C LEU A 71 0.27 -8.19 -7.58
N GLY A 72 -0.51 -9.02 -6.89
CA GLY A 72 -1.63 -9.74 -7.51
C GLY A 72 -2.70 -8.78 -8.04
N LEU A 73 -3.05 -7.74 -7.29
CA LEU A 73 -4.02 -6.73 -7.72
C LEU A 73 -3.51 -5.90 -8.89
N ALA A 74 -2.23 -5.49 -8.84
CA ALA A 74 -1.61 -4.77 -9.94
C ALA A 74 -1.72 -5.59 -11.24
N GLN A 75 -1.33 -6.86 -11.20
CA GLN A 75 -1.42 -7.76 -12.36
C GLN A 75 -2.87 -7.98 -12.82
N HIS A 76 -3.80 -8.20 -11.90
CA HIS A 76 -5.19 -8.47 -12.25
C HIS A 76 -5.88 -7.29 -12.94
N TYR A 77 -5.56 -6.07 -12.50
CA TYR A 77 -6.22 -4.86 -12.97
C TYR A 77 -5.42 -4.03 -13.98
N GLY A 78 -4.15 -4.36 -14.19
CA GLY A 78 -3.25 -3.59 -15.06
C GLY A 78 -2.95 -2.18 -14.54
N THR A 79 -3.07 -1.95 -13.22
CA THR A 79 -2.80 -0.64 -12.61
C THR A 79 -1.87 -0.81 -11.42
N PRO A 80 -0.68 -0.18 -11.39
CA PRO A 80 0.30 -0.39 -10.32
C PRO A 80 0.00 0.44 -9.07
N TYR A 81 -0.85 1.46 -9.20
CA TYR A 81 -1.19 2.38 -8.14
C TYR A 81 -2.16 1.76 -7.12
N PRO A 82 -2.12 2.19 -5.86
CA PRO A 82 -3.12 1.85 -4.87
C PRO A 82 -4.51 2.25 -5.37
N ARG A 83 -5.44 1.29 -5.38
CA ARG A 83 -6.84 1.62 -5.66
C ARG A 83 -7.45 2.31 -4.45
N LEU A 84 -8.00 3.51 -4.67
CA LEU A 84 -8.83 4.18 -3.68
C LEU A 84 -10.07 3.33 -3.43
N MET A 85 -10.37 3.06 -2.16
CA MET A 85 -11.59 2.36 -1.78
C MET A 85 -12.75 3.33 -2.00
N ASN A 86 -13.67 3.01 -2.91
CA ASN A 86 -14.90 3.79 -3.14
C ASN A 86 -15.85 3.59 -1.96
N MET A 87 -15.49 4.18 -0.82
CA MET A 87 -16.36 4.26 0.34
C MET A 87 -17.37 5.37 0.11
N PRO A 88 -18.68 5.09 0.25
CA PRO A 88 -19.67 6.16 0.24
C PRO A 88 -19.28 7.24 1.27
N PRO A 89 -19.35 8.53 0.95
CA PRO A 89 -18.96 9.60 1.88
C PRO A 89 -19.72 9.56 3.21
N ASN A 90 -20.87 8.86 3.25
CA ASN A 90 -21.78 8.79 4.39
C ASN A 90 -21.54 7.60 5.34
N VAL A 91 -20.51 6.76 5.15
CA VAL A 91 -20.32 5.58 6.03
C VAL A 91 -19.63 5.91 7.36
N LEU A 92 -19.04 7.10 7.50
CA LEU A 92 -18.49 7.57 8.77
C LEU A 92 -19.46 8.60 9.37
N PRO A 93 -20.02 8.36 10.57
CA PRO A 93 -20.85 9.36 11.22
C PRO A 93 -19.99 10.58 11.62
N PHE A 94 -20.62 11.72 11.85
CA PHE A 94 -19.93 12.98 12.20
C PHE A 94 -18.86 12.78 13.29
N LYS A 95 -17.69 13.42 13.11
CA LYS A 95 -16.53 13.37 14.02
C LYS A 95 -16.95 13.95 15.38
N GLY A 96 -17.25 13.07 16.34
CA GLY A 96 -17.78 13.45 17.66
C GLY A 96 -19.00 12.62 18.09
N SER A 97 -19.64 11.91 17.16
CA SER A 97 -20.72 10.98 17.51
C SER A 97 -20.21 9.76 18.29
N PRO A 98 -21.01 9.16 19.20
CA PRO A 98 -20.63 7.93 19.91
C PRO A 98 -20.31 6.76 18.96
N LYS A 99 -20.97 6.73 17.80
CA LYS A 99 -20.81 5.69 16.76
C LYS A 99 -19.50 5.85 15.96
N TYR A 100 -18.91 7.04 15.94
CA TYR A 100 -17.67 7.32 15.21
C TYR A 100 -16.50 6.40 15.59
N LYS A 101 -16.29 6.17 16.89
CA LYS A 101 -15.19 5.30 17.35
C LYS A 101 -15.41 3.83 16.95
N ARG A 102 -16.66 3.36 17.01
CA ARG A 102 -17.04 1.98 16.65
C ARG A 102 -16.90 1.78 15.14
N ASP A 103 -17.48 2.67 14.34
CA ASP A 103 -17.49 2.55 12.89
C ASP A 103 -16.08 2.74 12.32
N LYS A 104 -15.26 3.63 12.88
CA LYS A 104 -13.84 3.74 12.53
C LYS A 104 -13.07 2.44 12.79
N ARG A 105 -13.39 1.71 13.88
CA ARG A 105 -12.76 0.41 14.17
C ARG A 105 -13.21 -0.65 13.16
N VAL A 106 -14.50 -0.69 12.82
CA VAL A 106 -15.05 -1.57 11.79
C VAL A 106 -14.39 -1.29 10.44
N MET A 107 -14.21 -0.01 10.08
CA MET A 107 -13.52 0.37 8.85
C MET A 107 -12.07 -0.08 8.83
N ARG A 108 -11.32 0.10 9.93
CA ARG A 108 -9.94 -0.41 10.02
C ARG A 108 -9.84 -1.94 9.88
N GLN A 109 -10.89 -2.67 10.25
CA GLN A 109 -10.95 -4.12 10.08
C GLN A 109 -11.35 -4.51 8.65
N ALA A 110 -12.23 -3.72 8.03
CA ALA A 110 -12.69 -3.92 6.66
C ALA A 110 -11.71 -3.41 5.59
N THR A 111 -10.80 -2.48 5.94
CA THR A 111 -9.76 -2.01 5.02
C THR A 111 -8.88 -3.19 4.62
N PRO A 112 -8.78 -3.48 3.32
CA PRO A 112 -8.00 -4.61 2.87
C PRO A 112 -6.52 -4.37 3.17
N VAL A 113 -5.79 -5.46 3.43
CA VAL A 113 -4.40 -5.43 3.90
C VAL A 113 -3.51 -4.55 3.03
N TYR A 114 -3.73 -4.54 1.70
CA TYR A 114 -2.98 -3.74 0.75
C TYR A 114 -3.19 -2.22 0.80
N LEU A 115 -4.16 -1.71 1.56
CA LEU A 115 -4.40 -0.27 1.75
C LEU A 115 -3.84 0.26 3.07
N GLN A 116 -3.22 -0.58 3.91
CA GLN A 116 -2.70 -0.14 5.21
C GLN A 116 -1.50 0.79 5.06
N SER A 117 -0.48 0.44 4.25
CA SER A 117 0.68 1.33 4.11
C SER A 117 0.39 2.63 3.35
N THR A 118 -0.67 2.69 2.54
CA THR A 118 -1.02 3.89 1.76
C THR A 118 -1.72 4.94 2.60
N TYR A 119 -2.71 4.56 3.43
CA TYR A 119 -3.41 5.53 4.30
C TYR A 119 -2.65 5.91 5.57
N ASN A 120 -1.76 5.03 6.07
CA ASN A 120 -0.94 5.37 7.23
C ASN A 120 0.00 6.56 6.94
N ASN A 121 0.38 6.75 5.68
CA ASN A 121 1.26 7.84 5.25
C ASN A 121 0.53 9.21 5.21
N ASP A 122 -0.74 9.23 4.78
CA ASP A 122 -1.56 10.47 4.67
C ASP A 122 -1.97 11.07 6.02
N SER A 123 -1.93 10.28 7.09
CA SER A 123 -2.22 10.72 8.47
C SER A 123 -1.26 11.82 8.97
N SER A 124 -0.13 12.02 8.29
CA SER A 124 0.89 13.00 8.65
C SER A 124 0.79 14.32 7.86
N THR A 125 0.03 14.36 6.76
CA THR A 125 -0.03 15.54 5.87
C THR A 125 -1.25 16.43 6.12
N THR A 126 -2.32 15.93 6.73
CA THR A 126 -3.53 16.74 6.98
C THR A 126 -3.45 17.65 8.23
N ALA A 127 -2.28 17.81 8.86
CA ALA A 127 -2.11 18.64 10.06
C ALA A 127 -1.50 20.02 9.79
N SER A 128 -1.19 20.39 8.54
CA SER A 128 -0.41 21.59 8.22
C SER A 128 -1.12 22.65 7.35
N VAL A 129 -2.42 22.50 7.07
CA VAL A 129 -3.15 23.43 6.15
C VAL A 129 -4.23 24.27 6.84
N ASP A 130 -4.28 24.34 8.18
CA ASP A 130 -5.20 25.24 8.88
C ASP A 130 -4.47 26.07 9.95
N LYS A 131 -3.64 27.02 9.50
CA LYS A 131 -3.18 28.18 10.30
C LYS A 131 -2.67 29.30 9.38
N LYS A 132 -3.56 29.85 8.56
CA LYS A 132 -3.39 31.21 8.02
C LYS A 132 -4.72 31.74 7.49
N SER A 133 -5.38 32.55 8.31
CA SER A 133 -6.00 33.85 8.00
C SER A 133 -6.97 34.23 9.11
#